data_AF-V4ZNT9-F1
#
_entry.id   AF-V4ZNT9-F1
#
_cell.length_a   1.000
_cell.length_b   1.000
_cell.length_c   1.000
_cell.angle_alpha   90.00
_cell.angle_beta   90.00
_cell.angle_gamma   90.00
#
_symmetry.space_group_name_H-M   'P 1'
#
loop_
_entity.id
_entity.type
_entity.pdbx_description
1 polymer ?
#
loop_
_entity_poly.entity_id
_entity_poly.type
_entity_poly.pdbx_seq_one_letter_code
_entity_poly.pdbx_strand_id
1 'polypeptide(L)' 'MLPVEIPDSQPFSEMRCELSAHTGLPSIVLRAGFADEGLPVGLELLGRPFDEPRLFELAYGYEQSTDHRRPPDRFE' A
#
# COMPACT_ATOMS: atom_id res chain seq x y z
N MET A 1 -4.82 -4.09 -24.84
CA MET A 1 -3.87 -3.58 -23.83
C MET A 1 -2.48 -3.89 -24.34
N LEU A 2 -1.68 -2.86 -24.66
CA LEU A 2 -0.29 -3.08 -25.07
C LEU A 2 0.54 -3.52 -23.84
N PRO A 3 1.62 -4.28 -24.03
CA PRO A 3 2.53 -4.62 -22.93
C PRO A 3 3.03 -3.35 -22.25
N VAL A 4 3.03 -3.34 -20.92
CA VAL A 4 3.67 -2.27 -20.15
C VAL A 4 5.18 -2.48 -20.27
N GLU A 5 5.89 -1.48 -20.81
CA GLU A 5 7.36 -1.48 -20.83
C GLU A 5 7.89 -1.33 -19.41
N ILE A 6 8.73 -2.27 -18.97
CA ILE A 6 9.36 -2.21 -17.66
C ILE A 6 10.70 -1.46 -17.82
N PRO A 7 10.89 -0.32 -17.13
CA PRO A 7 12.12 0.45 -17.24
C PRO A 7 13.30 -0.28 -16.60
N ASP A 8 14.52 -0.01 -17.09
CA ASP A 8 15.79 -0.59 -16.59
C ASP A 8 16.04 -0.31 -15.10
N SER A 9 15.42 0.74 -14.57
CA SER A 9 15.39 1.06 -13.15
C SER A 9 14.06 1.71 -12.78
N GLN A 10 13.58 1.47 -11.58
CA GLN A 10 12.47 2.22 -11.00
C GLN A 10 13.02 3.59 -10.59
N PRO A 11 12.67 4.69 -11.28
CA PRO A 11 13.16 6.01 -10.88
C PRO A 11 12.64 6.31 -9.47
N PHE A 12 13.46 6.98 -8.66
CA PHE A 12 13.16 7.25 -7.27
C PHE A 12 11.76 7.90 -7.07
N SER A 13 11.37 8.81 -7.98
CA SER A 13 10.06 9.46 -7.97
C SER A 13 8.85 8.51 -8.09
N GLU A 14 9.05 7.29 -8.59
CA GLU A 14 8.00 6.30 -8.83
C GLU A 14 8.03 5.16 -7.79
N MET A 15 9.07 5.09 -6.95
CA MET A 15 9.26 4.04 -5.97
C MET A 15 8.60 4.42 -4.63
N ARG A 16 7.35 3.99 -4.44
CA ARG A 16 6.54 4.38 -3.27
C ARG A 16 7.12 3.94 -1.92
N CYS A 17 7.82 2.80 -1.86
CA CYS A 17 8.40 2.25 -0.64
C CYS A 17 9.82 2.79 -0.31
N GLU A 18 10.32 3.77 -1.06
CA GLU A 18 11.72 4.20 -0.94
C GLU A 18 12.01 4.84 0.44
N LEU A 19 11.08 5.64 0.96
CA LEU A 19 11.23 6.23 2.29
C LEU A 19 11.43 5.17 3.39
N SER A 20 10.57 4.15 3.46
CA SER A 20 10.70 3.10 4.47
C SER A 20 11.96 2.25 4.27
N ALA A 21 12.29 1.90 3.02
CA ALA A 21 13.47 1.11 2.70
C ALA A 21 14.79 1.82 3.04
N HIS A 22 14.90 3.12 2.77
CA HIS A 22 16.13 3.88 3.00
C HIS A 22 16.30 4.35 4.44
N THR A 23 15.19 4.63 5.13
CA THR A 23 15.23 5.10 6.52
C THR A 23 15.18 3.96 7.55
N GLY A 24 14.77 2.76 7.15
CA GLY A 24 14.52 1.65 8.06
C GLY A 24 13.27 1.84 8.93
N LEU A 25 12.42 2.80 8.59
CA LEU A 25 11.15 3.02 9.29
C LEU A 25 10.14 1.93 8.94
N PRO A 26 9.36 1.44 9.91
CA PRO A 26 8.31 0.47 9.62
C PRO A 26 7.22 1.13 8.77
N SER A 27 6.73 0.42 7.75
CA SER A 27 5.56 0.85 6.98
C SER A 27 4.57 -0.28 6.73
N ILE A 28 3.30 0.07 6.54
CA ILE A 28 2.22 -0.87 6.23
C ILE A 28 1.32 -0.29 5.14
N VAL A 29 0.94 -1.12 4.16
CA VAL A 29 0.04 -0.73 3.07
C VAL A 29 -1.35 -1.31 3.32
N LEU A 30 -2.36 -0.45 3.25
CA LEU A 30 -3.77 -0.73 3.50
C LEU A 30 -4.60 -0.55 2.23
N ARG A 31 -5.78 -1.17 2.18
CA ARG A 31 -6.76 -1.02 1.09
C ARG A 31 -7.51 0.30 1.25
N ALA A 32 -7.34 1.21 0.30
CA ALA A 32 -8.04 2.50 0.26
C ALA A 32 -9.23 2.52 -0.72
N GLY A 33 -9.73 1.33 -1.09
CA GLY A 33 -10.82 1.17 -2.04
C GLY A 33 -10.34 1.05 -3.47
N PHE A 34 -11.15 1.54 -4.40
CA PHE A 34 -10.92 1.43 -5.84
C PHE A 34 -11.11 2.79 -6.48
N ALA A 35 -10.21 3.14 -7.40
CA ALA A 35 -10.35 4.28 -8.29
C ALA A 35 -11.26 3.92 -9.48
N ASP A 36 -11.34 4.83 -10.45
CA ASP A 36 -12.05 4.59 -11.71
C ASP A 36 -11.61 3.27 -12.36
N GLU A 37 -12.53 2.66 -13.11
CA GLU A 37 -12.31 1.39 -13.82
C GLU A 37 -11.98 0.18 -12.92
N GLY A 38 -12.16 0.32 -11.60
CA GLY A 38 -11.94 -0.78 -10.65
C GLY A 38 -10.48 -1.01 -10.29
N LEU A 39 -9.62 0.00 -10.45
CA LEU A 39 -8.20 -0.08 -10.08
C LEU A 39 -8.04 -0.02 -8.55
N PRO A 40 -7.43 -1.02 -7.89
CA PRO A 40 -7.26 -1.03 -6.43
C PRO A 40 -6.29 0.06 -5.99
N VAL A 41 -6.66 0.79 -4.93
CA VAL A 41 -5.84 1.87 -4.36
C VAL A 41 -5.25 1.45 -3.02
N GLY A 42 -3.95 1.69 -2.84
CA GLY A 42 -3.23 1.47 -1.59
C GLY A 42 -2.99 2.77 -0.81
N LEU A 43 -3.13 2.72 0.51
CA LEU A 43 -2.70 3.76 1.45
C LEU A 43 -1.52 3.24 2.26
N GLU A 44 -0.39 3.93 2.25
CA GLU A 44 0.77 3.59 3.08
C GLU A 44 0.78 4.43 4.35
N LEU A 45 0.96 3.77 5.50
CA LEU A 45 1.28 4.41 6.76
C LEU A 45 2.74 4.17 7.10
N LEU A 46 3.47 5.24 7.41
CA LEU A 46 4.85 5.21 7.88
C LEU A 46 4.87 5.40 9.41
N GLY A 47 5.45 4.45 10.11
CA GLY A 47 5.60 4.47 11.57
C GLY A 47 6.90 5.12 12.02
N ARG A 48 7.00 5.33 13.34
CA ARG A 48 8.26 5.71 14.00
C ARG A 48 9.18 4.50 14.15
N PRO A 49 10.49 4.69 14.37
CA PRO A 49 11.40 3.56 14.61
C PRO A 49 10.89 2.67 15.75
N PHE A 50 10.80 1.36 15.50
CA PHE A 50 10.42 0.32 16.46
C PHE A 50 9.01 0.48 17.07
N ASP A 51 8.10 1.16 16.36
CA ASP A 51 6.72 1.44 16.82
C ASP A 51 5.67 0.63 16.03
N GLU A 52 6.03 -0.59 15.60
CA GLU A 52 5.15 -1.51 14.89
C GLU A 52 3.83 -1.79 15.63
N PRO A 53 3.79 -1.94 16.97
CA PRO A 53 2.52 -2.15 17.69
C PRO A 53 1.52 -1.02 17.42
N ARG A 54 1.97 0.24 17.47
CA ARG A 54 1.11 1.39 17.18
C ARG A 54 0.70 1.43 15.72
N LEU A 55 1.61 1.07 14.81
CA LEU A 55 1.32 1.00 13.38
C LEU A 55 0.23 -0.03 13.09
N PHE A 56 0.25 -1.20 13.76
CA PHE A 56 -0.79 -2.21 13.65
C PHE A 56 -2.13 -1.76 14.24
N GLU A 57 -2.14 -1.07 15.39
CA GLU A 57 -3.37 -0.50 15.96
C GLU A 57 -4.07 0.46 14.99
N LEU A 58 -3.29 1.35 14.35
CA LEU A 58 -3.81 2.30 13.38
C LEU A 58 -4.31 1.61 12.12
N ALA A 59 -3.56 0.64 11.60
CA ALA A 59 -3.95 -0.16 10.46
C ALA A 59 -5.24 -0.93 10.70
N TYR A 60 -5.36 -1.57 11.86
CA TYR A 60 -6.55 -2.29 12.26
C TYR A 60 -7.74 -1.36 12.42
N GLY A 61 -7.58 -0.24 13.14
CA GLY A 61 -8.63 0.76 13.31
C GLY A 61 -9.13 1.31 11.97
N TYR A 62 -8.21 1.62 11.04
CA TYR A 62 -8.55 2.01 9.67
C TYR A 62 -9.38 0.92 8.99
N GLU A 63 -8.88 -0.32 8.93
CA GLU A 63 -9.60 -1.42 8.28
C GLU A 63 -10.99 -1.65 8.87
N GLN A 64 -11.14 -1.67 10.20
CA GLN A 64 -12.46 -1.86 10.83
C GLN A 64 -13.41 -0.70 10.57
N SER A 65 -12.87 0.50 10.35
CA SER A 65 -13.67 1.69 10.00
C SER A 65 -13.96 1.81 8.50
N THR A 66 -13.25 1.06 7.66
CA THR A 66 -13.34 1.17 6.19
C THR A 66 -13.60 -0.21 5.55
N ASP A 67 -14.82 -0.43 5.07
CA ASP A 67 -15.21 -1.69 4.40
C ASP A 67 -14.75 -1.74 2.92
N HIS A 68 -13.46 -1.44 2.67
CA HIS A 68 -12.88 -1.39 1.33
C HIS A 68 -12.56 -2.78 0.75
N ARG A 69 -12.61 -3.85 1.55
CA ARG A 69 -12.19 -5.18 1.13
C ARG A 69 -13.20 -5.77 0.16
N ARG A 70 -12.74 -6.22 -1.01
CA ARG A 70 -13.54 -7.05 -1.92
C ARG A 70 -12.68 -8.23 -2.39
N PRO A 71 -13.23 -9.45 -2.44
CA PRO A 71 -12.52 -10.57 -3.03
C PRO A 71 -12.31 -10.31 -4.53
N PRO A 72 -11.19 -10.72 -5.13
CA PRO A 72 -10.96 -10.53 -6.56
C PRO A 72 -11.69 -11.61 -7.37
N ASP A 73 -12.12 -11.28 -8.59
CA ASP A 73 -12.99 -12.14 -9.41
C ASP A 73 -12.40 -13.51 -9.77
N ARG A 74 -11.08 -13.68 -9.71
CA ARG A 74 -10.39 -14.94 -10.06
C ARG A 74 -10.02 -15.83 -8.87
N PHE A 75 -10.62 -15.59 -7.71
CA PHE A 75 -10.45 -16.41 -6.52
C PHE A 75 -11.67 -17.34 -6.37
N GLU A 76 -11.83 -18.28 -7.31
CA GLU A 76 -12.74 -19.43 -7.17
C GLU A 76 -12.03 -20.59 -6.45
#